data_AF-A0A4Y2C6W4-F1
#
_entry.id   AF-A0A4Y2C6W4-F1
#
_cell.length_a   1.000
_cell.length_b   1.000
_cell.length_c   1.000
_cell.angle_alpha   90.00
_cell.angle_beta   90.00
_cell.angle_gamma   90.00
#
_symmetry.space_group_name_H-M   'P 1'
#
loop_
_entity.id
_entity.type
_entity.pdbx_description
1 polymer ?
#
loop_
_entity_poly.entity_id
_entity_poly.type
_entity_poly.pdbx_seq_one_letter_code
_entity_poly.pdbx_strand_id
1 'polypeptide(L)'
;MSEKGKGNSGNADGDFWSLKPPQDDNFCIFSRVALRVTAFWANNVKLYFAQIEANFRIAGIVREQTKFDTLVATLDPQTLTHVSDLLYSPPIDYPYTALKNRLLSEFQVSQNKKVKALLEDLDLGDRKPSLLMRQMQDLSEGLIDDAFLKNLWLNPHPVITRTLLSISSESLSKLAEMADRMHEYNFGEVTAVKASKLESCTS
;
A
#
# COMPACT_ATOMS: atom_id res chain seq x y z
N MET A 1 21.82 64.81 72.35
CA MET A 1 22.03 66.09 71.65
C MET A 1 22.48 65.75 70.23
N SER A 2 21.95 66.46 69.23
CA SER A 2 22.30 66.44 67.79
C SER A 2 21.77 65.26 66.94
N GLU A 3 21.22 65.45 65.75
CA GLU A 3 20.63 66.62 65.08
C GLU A 3 19.92 66.14 63.79
N LYS A 4 18.78 66.77 63.49
CA LYS A 4 18.22 67.14 62.16
C LYS A 4 17.96 66.13 61.02
N GLY A 5 16.78 66.36 60.40
CA GLY A 5 16.51 66.19 58.95
C GLY A 5 15.06 65.75 58.69
N LYS A 6 14.06 66.63 58.69
CA LYS A 6 13.56 67.44 57.54
C LYS A 6 13.20 66.58 56.33
N GLY A 7 11.91 66.50 55.98
CA GLY A 7 11.46 65.87 54.72
C GLY A 7 9.94 65.79 54.58
N ASN A 8 9.37 66.83 53.96
CA ASN A 8 8.00 66.92 53.48
C ASN A 8 7.83 66.18 52.13
N SER A 9 6.64 65.62 51.86
CA SER A 9 5.96 65.57 50.54
C SER A 9 5.18 64.25 50.35
N GLY A 10 3.92 64.39 49.94
CA GLY A 10 2.94 63.31 49.81
C GLY A 10 2.98 62.51 48.52
N ASN A 11 1.96 61.66 48.39
CA ASN A 11 1.24 61.25 47.18
C ASN A 11 0.11 60.30 47.64
N ALA A 12 -1.16 60.67 47.48
CA ALA A 12 -1.94 60.66 46.24
C ALA A 12 -2.46 59.25 45.91
N ASP A 13 -3.79 59.17 45.95
CA ASP A 13 -4.65 58.10 45.46
C ASP A 13 -4.29 57.66 44.04
N GLY A 14 -4.59 56.40 43.70
CA GLY A 14 -4.71 56.01 42.30
C GLY A 14 -4.33 54.56 42.01
N ASP A 15 -5.37 53.79 41.70
CA ASP A 15 -5.35 52.80 40.62
C ASP A 15 -4.66 51.46 40.88
N PHE A 16 -5.37 50.67 41.69
CA PHE A 16 -5.45 49.21 41.54
C PHE A 16 -5.96 48.91 40.11
N TRP A 17 -5.02 48.70 39.18
CA TRP A 17 -5.35 48.36 37.80
C TRP A 17 -6.13 47.06 37.73
N SER A 18 -7.46 47.21 37.60
CA SER A 18 -8.35 46.23 37.00
C SER A 18 -7.99 46.07 35.53
N LEU A 19 -7.29 44.99 35.21
CA LEU A 19 -7.16 44.52 33.82
C LEU A 19 -7.84 43.16 33.73
N LYS A 20 -9.15 43.22 33.48
CA LYS A 20 -9.95 42.10 32.99
C LYS A 20 -9.39 41.74 31.60
N PRO A 21 -8.93 40.51 31.35
CA PRO A 21 -8.47 40.13 30.03
C PRO A 21 -9.66 40.15 29.05
N PRO A 22 -9.46 40.63 27.81
CA PRO A 22 -10.51 40.64 26.80
C PRO A 22 -11.01 39.22 26.53
N GLN A 23 -12.31 39.04 26.75
CA GLN A 23 -13.09 37.93 26.22
C GLN A 23 -13.27 38.22 24.73
N ASP A 24 -12.41 37.66 23.89
CA ASP A 24 -12.77 37.38 22.51
C ASP A 24 -13.03 35.88 22.40
N ASP A 25 -14.32 35.59 22.51
CA ASP A 25 -14.95 34.33 22.17
C ASP A 25 -14.75 34.06 20.69
N ASN A 26 -13.79 33.19 20.37
CA ASN A 26 -13.90 32.14 19.35
C ASN A 26 -12.59 31.34 19.26
N PHE A 27 -12.23 30.68 20.36
CA PHE A 27 -11.48 29.44 20.20
C PHE A 27 -12.45 28.41 19.65
N CYS A 28 -12.44 28.23 18.33
CA CYS A 28 -13.03 27.05 17.73
C CYS A 28 -12.26 25.86 18.31
N ILE A 29 -12.85 25.20 19.30
CA ILE A 29 -12.36 23.95 19.87
C ILE A 29 -12.53 22.90 18.76
N PHE A 30 -11.61 22.87 17.81
CA PHE A 30 -11.38 21.64 17.08
C PHE A 30 -10.81 20.68 18.12
N SER A 31 -11.66 19.81 18.64
CA SER A 31 -11.21 18.54 19.21
C SER A 31 -10.40 17.84 18.12
N ARG A 32 -9.11 18.14 18.03
CA ARG A 32 -8.19 17.41 17.18
C ARG A 32 -8.07 16.05 17.85
N VAL A 33 -8.90 15.11 17.39
CA VAL A 33 -8.68 13.68 17.63
C VAL A 33 -7.20 13.45 17.34
N ALA A 34 -6.43 13.05 18.35
CA ALA A 34 -5.01 12.82 18.22
C ALA A 34 -4.81 11.84 17.07
N LEU A 35 -4.19 12.31 15.99
CA LEU A 35 -3.94 11.47 14.82
C LEU A 35 -3.04 10.34 15.30
N ARG A 36 -3.59 9.12 15.37
CA ARG A 36 -2.79 7.94 15.70
C ARG A 36 -1.92 7.66 14.48
N VAL A 37 -0.73 8.24 14.50
CA VAL A 37 0.33 7.97 13.54
C VAL A 37 0.68 6.49 13.68
N THR A 38 0.18 5.68 12.76
CA THR A 38 0.55 4.28 12.65
C THR A 38 1.89 4.19 11.91
N ALA A 39 2.76 3.28 12.36
CA ALA A 39 4.00 2.98 11.65
C ALA A 39 3.71 2.56 10.20
N PHE A 40 4.62 2.89 9.29
CA PHE A 40 4.47 2.55 7.88
C PHE A 40 4.56 1.04 7.63
N TRP A 41 3.65 0.48 6.84
CA TRP A 41 3.59 -0.95 6.55
C TRP A 41 4.08 -1.24 5.15
N ALA A 42 5.40 -1.45 5.01
CA ALA A 42 6.02 -1.78 3.72
C ALA A 42 5.52 -3.10 3.10
N ASN A 43 4.97 -4.01 3.92
CA ASN A 43 4.35 -5.26 3.48
C ASN A 43 2.99 -5.04 2.80
N ASN A 44 2.18 -4.10 3.30
CA ASN A 44 0.85 -3.81 2.78
C ASN A 44 0.56 -2.31 2.74
N VAL A 45 1.17 -1.66 1.74
CA VAL A 45 1.07 -0.20 1.55
C VAL A 45 -0.36 0.24 1.18
N LYS A 46 -1.12 -0.60 0.47
CA LYS A 46 -2.53 -0.32 0.14
C LYS A 46 -3.39 -0.20 1.42
N LEU A 47 -3.26 -1.15 2.33
CA LEU A 47 -4.00 -1.16 3.58
C LEU A 47 -3.57 -0.02 4.51
N TYR A 48 -2.27 0.28 4.55
CA TYR A 48 -1.76 1.46 5.28
C TYR A 48 -2.41 2.75 4.80
N PHE A 49 -2.48 2.96 3.47
CA PHE A 49 -3.11 4.16 2.93
C PHE A 49 -4.61 4.21 3.23
N ALA A 50 -5.32 3.08 3.17
CA ALA A 50 -6.72 3.02 3.56
C ALA A 50 -6.93 3.43 5.03
N GLN A 51 -6.03 2.99 5.93
CA GLN A 51 -6.06 3.33 7.35
C GLN A 51 -5.74 4.81 7.61
N ILE A 52 -4.65 5.34 7.04
CA ILE A 52 -4.25 6.73 7.29
C ILE A 52 -5.25 7.72 6.67
N GLU A 53 -5.88 7.38 5.54
CA GLU A 53 -6.94 8.19 4.93
C GLU A 53 -8.23 8.17 5.76
N ALA A 54 -8.56 7.07 6.42
CA ALA A 54 -9.62 7.04 7.42
C ALA A 54 -9.28 7.97 8.59
N ASN A 55 -8.04 7.93 9.09
CA ASN A 55 -7.58 8.82 10.16
C ASN A 55 -7.63 10.30 9.75
N PHE A 56 -7.24 10.65 8.52
CA PHE A 56 -7.34 12.01 8.00
C PHE A 56 -8.80 12.49 7.94
N ARG A 57 -9.73 11.62 7.53
CA ARG A 57 -11.16 11.94 7.53
C ARG A 57 -11.70 12.19 8.94
N ILE A 58 -11.33 11.34 9.90
CA ILE A 58 -11.73 11.48 11.31
C ILE A 58 -11.16 12.77 11.93
N ALA A 59 -9.91 13.10 11.61
CA ALA A 59 -9.22 14.29 12.11
C ALA A 59 -9.60 15.60 11.36
N GLY A 60 -10.44 15.52 10.32
CA GLY A 60 -10.82 16.68 9.50
C GLY A 60 -9.66 17.27 8.68
N ILE A 61 -8.64 16.47 8.36
CA ILE A 61 -7.47 16.92 7.59
C ILE A 61 -7.78 16.82 6.10
N VAL A 62 -8.13 17.97 5.51
CA VAL A 62 -8.45 18.08 4.09
C VAL A 62 -7.26 18.62 3.27
N ARG A 63 -6.44 19.50 3.88
CA ARG A 63 -5.29 20.13 3.22
C ARG A 63 -4.22 19.11 2.83
N GLU A 64 -3.82 19.10 1.57
CA GLU A 64 -2.80 18.17 1.08
C GLU A 64 -1.44 18.39 1.70
N GLN A 65 -1.03 19.64 1.93
CA GLN A 65 0.24 19.92 2.60
C GLN A 65 0.30 19.26 3.98
N THR A 66 -0.77 19.39 4.78
CA THR A 66 -0.84 18.76 6.10
C THR A 66 -0.80 17.24 6.03
N LYS A 67 -1.41 16.62 5.00
CA LYS A 67 -1.31 15.18 4.76
C LYS A 67 0.09 14.76 4.37
N PHE A 68 0.75 15.54 3.52
CA PHE A 68 2.13 15.34 3.10
C PHE A 68 3.07 15.40 4.31
N ASP A 69 3.02 16.47 5.10
CA ASP A 69 3.86 16.64 6.29
C ASP A 69 3.63 15.52 7.30
N THR A 70 2.37 15.13 7.50
CA THR A 70 2.04 14.01 8.40
C THR A 70 2.67 12.72 7.89
N LEU A 71 2.53 12.42 6.59
CA LEU A 71 3.09 11.22 6.00
C LEU A 71 4.61 11.22 6.07
N VAL A 72 5.28 12.34 5.75
CA VAL A 72 6.74 12.46 5.90
C VAL A 72 7.19 12.18 7.33
N ALA A 73 6.42 12.62 8.33
CA ALA A 73 6.70 12.34 9.74
C ALA A 73 6.43 10.88 10.16
N THR A 74 5.62 10.12 9.41
CA THR A 74 5.33 8.71 9.71
C THR A 74 6.27 7.72 9.03
N LEU A 75 6.94 8.13 7.95
CA LEU A 75 7.77 7.25 7.12
C LEU A 75 9.15 6.99 7.76
N ASP A 76 9.61 5.73 7.64
CA ASP A 76 10.95 5.35 8.06
C ASP A 76 12.04 5.95 7.15
N PRO A 77 13.27 6.16 7.64
CA PRO A 77 14.38 6.71 6.85
C PRO A 77 14.67 5.95 5.54
N GLN A 78 14.49 4.62 5.56
CA GLN A 78 14.65 3.77 4.37
C GLN A 78 13.61 4.13 3.30
N THR A 79 12.36 4.30 3.71
CA THR A 79 11.26 4.68 2.82
C THR A 79 11.42 6.10 2.31
N LEU A 80 11.86 7.03 3.16
CA LEU A 80 12.16 8.42 2.77
C LEU A 80 13.25 8.51 1.70
N THR A 81 14.23 7.60 1.73
CA THR A 81 15.28 7.54 0.70
C THR A 81 14.70 7.23 -0.68
N HIS A 82 13.72 6.34 -0.77
CA HIS A 82 13.05 5.96 -2.03
C HIS A 82 12.20 7.08 -2.65
N VAL A 83 11.78 8.07 -1.86
CA VAL A 83 10.92 9.19 -2.29
C VAL A 83 11.61 10.54 -2.10
N SER A 84 12.93 10.54 -1.93
CA SER A 84 13.73 11.74 -1.64
C SER A 84 13.60 12.80 -2.72
N ASP A 85 13.43 12.40 -3.98
CA ASP A 85 13.14 13.28 -5.12
C ASP A 85 11.88 14.14 -4.88
N LEU A 86 10.81 13.54 -4.36
CA LEU A 86 9.56 14.23 -4.02
C LEU A 86 9.66 15.09 -2.76
N LEU A 87 10.64 14.82 -1.89
CA LEU A 87 10.89 15.64 -0.69
C LEU A 87 11.70 16.90 -1.02
N TYR A 88 12.69 16.78 -1.91
CA TYR A 88 13.52 17.91 -2.34
C TYR A 88 12.82 18.83 -3.34
N SER A 89 11.92 18.27 -4.16
CA SER A 89 11.13 19.01 -5.15
C SER A 89 9.66 18.62 -5.07
N PRO A 90 8.92 19.07 -4.04
CA PRO A 90 7.51 18.73 -3.91
C PRO A 90 6.68 19.33 -5.06
N PRO A 91 5.77 18.55 -5.68
CA PRO A 91 4.83 19.06 -6.66
C PRO A 91 3.90 20.11 -6.05
N ILE A 92 3.65 21.21 -6.78
CA ILE A 92 2.93 22.39 -6.28
C ILE A 92 1.44 22.12 -6.06
N ASP A 93 0.79 21.37 -6.97
CA ASP A 93 -0.67 21.20 -6.92
C ASP A 93 -1.13 20.04 -6.03
N TYR A 94 -0.41 18.91 -6.03
CA TYR A 94 -0.83 17.68 -5.35
C TYR A 94 0.31 16.88 -4.68
N PRO A 95 0.98 17.43 -3.65
CA PRO A 95 2.18 16.83 -3.05
C PRO A 95 1.89 15.48 -2.37
N TYR A 96 0.79 15.36 -1.63
CA TYR A 96 0.40 14.12 -0.97
C TYR A 96 0.04 13.03 -1.99
N THR A 97 -0.72 13.40 -3.01
CA THR A 97 -1.17 12.45 -4.04
C THR A 97 0.01 11.90 -4.84
N ALA A 98 0.97 12.74 -5.21
CA ALA A 98 2.19 12.32 -5.86
C ALA A 98 3.01 11.35 -4.98
N LEU A 99 3.20 11.69 -3.70
CA LEU A 99 3.91 10.84 -2.73
C LEU A 99 3.23 9.49 -2.53
N LYS A 100 1.90 9.49 -2.36
CA LYS A 100 1.08 8.27 -2.25
C LYS A 100 1.24 7.38 -3.47
N ASN A 101 1.12 7.94 -4.67
CA ASN A 101 1.22 7.17 -5.92
C ASN A 101 2.62 6.58 -6.11
N ARG A 102 3.67 7.33 -5.79
CA ARG A 102 5.05 6.82 -5.87
C ARG A 102 5.28 5.67 -4.89
N LEU A 103 4.86 5.85 -3.63
CA LEU A 103 4.96 4.79 -2.62
C LEU A 103 4.16 3.55 -3.00
N LEU A 104 2.94 3.72 -3.52
CA LEU A 104 2.16 2.60 -4.03
C LEU A 104 2.89 1.86 -5.15
N SER A 105 3.44 2.58 -6.14
CA SER A 105 4.15 1.98 -7.27
C SER A 105 5.41 1.23 -6.83
N GLU A 106 6.30 1.86 -6.07
CA GLU A 106 7.59 1.28 -5.66
C GLU A 106 7.39 0.03 -4.79
N PHE A 107 6.53 0.13 -3.77
CA PHE A 107 6.30 -0.98 -2.85
C PHE A 107 5.45 -2.08 -3.49
N GLN A 108 4.49 -1.76 -4.36
CA GLN A 108 3.75 -2.79 -5.11
C GLN A 108 4.69 -3.57 -6.04
N VAL A 109 5.62 -2.90 -6.72
CA VAL A 109 6.65 -3.59 -7.53
C VAL A 109 7.53 -4.47 -6.65
N SER A 110 7.97 -3.99 -5.48
CA SER A 110 8.77 -4.81 -4.56
C SER A 110 8.00 -6.02 -4.04
N GLN A 111 6.70 -5.89 -3.72
CA GLN A 111 5.87 -7.00 -3.29
C GLN A 111 5.65 -8.01 -4.41
N ASN A 112 5.33 -7.53 -5.62
CA ASN A 112 5.20 -8.36 -6.81
C ASN A 112 6.48 -9.16 -7.09
N LYS A 113 7.66 -8.56 -6.90
CA LYS A 113 8.96 -9.25 -7.03
C LYS A 113 9.14 -10.35 -5.98
N LYS A 114 8.79 -10.08 -4.71
CA LYS A 114 8.87 -11.07 -3.62
C LYS A 114 7.95 -12.26 -3.87
N VAL A 115 6.69 -11.97 -4.21
CA VAL A 115 5.70 -13.02 -4.52
C VAL A 115 6.13 -13.82 -5.75
N LYS A 116 6.65 -13.16 -6.78
CA LYS A 116 7.21 -13.84 -7.94
C LYS A 116 8.35 -14.79 -7.56
N ALA A 117 9.32 -14.34 -6.76
CA ALA A 117 10.43 -15.19 -6.32
C ALA A 117 9.96 -16.42 -5.51
N LEU A 118 9.03 -16.20 -4.56
CA LEU A 118 8.43 -17.29 -3.78
C LEU A 118 7.71 -18.33 -4.66
N LEU A 119 7.14 -17.89 -5.77
CA LEU A 119 6.41 -18.74 -6.70
C LEU A 119 7.30 -19.40 -7.75
N GLU A 120 8.45 -18.82 -8.08
CA GLU A 120 9.49 -19.46 -8.89
C GLU A 120 10.18 -20.60 -8.13
N ASP A 121 10.32 -20.48 -6.80
CA ASP A 121 10.82 -21.55 -5.94
C ASP A 121 9.81 -22.71 -5.77
N LEU A 122 8.53 -22.46 -6.04
CA LEU A 122 7.47 -23.45 -5.94
C LEU A 122 7.50 -24.34 -7.19
N ASP A 123 8.23 -25.46 -7.14
CA ASP A 123 8.43 -26.36 -8.30
C ASP A 123 7.12 -26.65 -9.06
N LEU A 124 7.07 -26.15 -10.31
CA LEU A 124 5.88 -26.04 -11.19
C LEU A 124 5.74 -27.24 -12.15
N GLY A 125 6.17 -28.43 -11.73
CA GLY A 125 6.10 -29.66 -12.54
C GLY A 125 4.67 -30.09 -12.88
N ASP A 126 4.34 -31.37 -12.74
CA ASP A 126 3.06 -31.94 -13.23
C ASP A 126 1.81 -31.61 -12.36
N ARG A 127 1.73 -30.41 -11.77
CA ARG A 127 0.57 -30.03 -10.93
C ARG A 127 -0.60 -29.51 -11.75
N LYS A 128 -1.80 -29.87 -11.31
CA LYS A 128 -3.07 -29.39 -11.85
C LYS A 128 -3.13 -27.85 -11.84
N PRO A 129 -3.38 -27.16 -12.97
CA PRO A 129 -3.42 -25.70 -13.08
C PRO A 129 -4.31 -25.00 -12.02
N SER A 130 -5.44 -25.59 -11.64
CA SER A 130 -6.29 -25.05 -10.57
C SER A 130 -5.68 -25.10 -9.17
N LEU A 131 -4.91 -26.15 -8.87
CA LEU A 131 -4.21 -26.24 -7.59
C LEU A 131 -3.12 -25.17 -7.50
N LEU A 132 -2.39 -24.96 -8.60
CA LEU A 132 -1.38 -23.91 -8.69
C LEU A 132 -2.01 -22.53 -8.48
N MET A 133 -3.13 -22.21 -9.15
CA MET A 133 -3.82 -20.93 -8.97
C MET A 133 -4.21 -20.70 -7.51
N ARG A 134 -4.77 -21.72 -6.86
CA ARG A 134 -5.17 -21.63 -5.44
C ARG A 134 -3.98 -21.41 -4.52
N GLN A 135 -2.88 -22.13 -4.73
CA GLN A 135 -1.65 -21.92 -3.95
C GLN A 135 -1.07 -20.52 -4.16
N MET A 136 -1.08 -20.01 -5.39
CA MET A 136 -0.62 -18.65 -5.65
C MET A 136 -1.54 -17.60 -5.01
N GLN A 137 -2.86 -17.82 -4.98
CA GLN A 137 -3.80 -16.98 -4.25
C GLN A 137 -3.53 -16.99 -2.75
N ASP A 138 -3.36 -18.17 -2.15
CA ASP A 138 -3.07 -18.34 -0.72
C ASP A 138 -1.75 -17.64 -0.34
N LEU A 139 -0.69 -17.82 -1.13
CA LEU A 139 0.62 -17.18 -0.90
C LEU A 139 0.60 -15.67 -1.14
N SER A 140 -0.30 -15.20 -2.01
CA SER A 140 -0.40 -13.78 -2.30
C SER A 140 -1.16 -12.99 -1.24
N GLU A 141 -1.98 -13.66 -0.41
CA GLU A 141 -2.82 -13.04 0.64
C GLU A 141 -3.61 -11.80 0.17
N GLY A 142 -3.95 -11.71 -1.14
CA GLY A 142 -4.62 -10.53 -1.72
C GLY A 142 -3.76 -9.27 -1.81
N LEU A 143 -2.43 -9.40 -1.64
CA LEU A 143 -1.47 -8.28 -1.69
C LEU A 143 -1.18 -7.82 -3.13
N ILE A 144 -1.35 -8.71 -4.11
CA ILE A 144 -1.09 -8.44 -5.52
C ILE A 144 -2.39 -8.35 -6.32
N ASP A 145 -2.30 -7.73 -7.48
CA ASP A 145 -3.43 -7.58 -8.39
C ASP A 145 -3.74 -8.89 -9.15
N ASP A 146 -5.02 -9.17 -9.36
CA ASP A 146 -5.49 -10.36 -10.07
C ASP A 146 -4.90 -10.47 -11.49
N ALA A 147 -4.67 -9.34 -12.18
CA ALA A 147 -4.05 -9.36 -13.51
C ALA A 147 -2.55 -9.72 -13.44
N PHE A 148 -1.85 -9.29 -12.38
CA PHE A 148 -0.45 -9.69 -12.16
C PHE A 148 -0.36 -11.18 -11.81
N LEU A 149 -1.24 -11.64 -10.92
CA LEU A 149 -1.36 -13.05 -10.54
C LEU A 149 -1.69 -13.93 -11.75
N LYS A 150 -2.64 -13.52 -12.60
CA LYS A 150 -2.97 -14.18 -13.88
C LYS A 150 -1.74 -14.29 -14.77
N ASN A 151 -1.01 -13.19 -15.00
CA ASN A 151 0.18 -13.20 -15.86
C ASN A 151 1.27 -14.13 -15.34
N LEU A 152 1.46 -14.19 -14.01
CA LEU A 152 2.44 -15.06 -13.40
C LEU A 152 2.05 -16.54 -13.54
N TRP A 153 0.79 -16.86 -13.27
CA TRP A 153 0.24 -18.21 -13.42
C TRP A 153 0.26 -18.69 -14.89
N LEU A 154 0.14 -17.79 -15.85
CA LEU A 154 0.24 -18.12 -17.28
C LEU A 154 1.66 -18.44 -17.76
N ASN A 155 2.70 -17.98 -17.06
CA ASN A 155 4.09 -18.19 -17.47
C ASN A 155 4.52 -19.67 -17.56
N PRO A 156 4.16 -20.57 -16.60
CA PRO A 156 4.50 -21.99 -16.71
C PRO A 156 3.73 -22.76 -17.78
N HIS A 157 2.68 -22.19 -18.37
CA HIS A 157 1.87 -22.91 -19.37
C HIS A 157 2.48 -22.84 -20.78
N PRO A 158 2.27 -23.88 -21.62
CA PRO A 158 2.63 -23.84 -23.03
C PRO A 158 2.01 -22.63 -23.73
N VAL A 159 2.69 -22.12 -24.75
CA VAL A 159 2.32 -20.88 -25.47
C VAL A 159 0.86 -20.90 -25.93
N ILE A 160 0.38 -22.04 -26.46
CA ILE A 160 -1.00 -22.19 -26.94
C ILE A 160 -2.01 -22.02 -25.80
N THR A 161 -1.79 -22.72 -24.68
CA THR A 161 -2.62 -22.62 -23.47
C THR A 161 -2.62 -21.19 -22.94
N ARG A 162 -1.44 -20.55 -22.89
CA ARG A 162 -1.30 -19.16 -22.45
C ARG A 162 -2.10 -18.20 -23.32
N THR A 163 -2.02 -18.31 -24.64
CA THR A 163 -2.73 -17.42 -25.56
C THR A 163 -4.25 -17.55 -25.41
N LEU A 164 -4.77 -18.78 -25.36
CA LEU A 164 -6.21 -19.02 -25.19
C LEU A 164 -6.73 -18.46 -23.86
N LEU A 165 -6.00 -18.69 -22.77
CA LEU A 165 -6.38 -18.24 -21.44
C LEU A 165 -6.17 -16.73 -21.23
N SER A 166 -5.20 -16.12 -21.93
CA SER A 166 -4.95 -14.67 -21.84
C SER A 166 -6.15 -13.86 -22.35
N ILE A 167 -6.79 -14.32 -23.44
CA ILE A 167 -7.94 -13.66 -24.08
C ILE A 167 -9.21 -13.74 -23.21
N SER A 168 -9.34 -14.77 -22.38
CA SER A 168 -10.50 -14.96 -21.51
C SER A 168 -10.56 -13.89 -20.41
N SER A 169 -11.68 -13.18 -20.31
CA SER A 169 -11.98 -12.19 -19.25
C SER A 169 -12.70 -12.81 -18.03
N GLU A 170 -12.64 -14.13 -17.90
CA GLU A 170 -13.26 -14.87 -16.80
C GLU A 170 -12.48 -14.69 -15.48
N SER A 171 -13.11 -15.08 -14.37
CA SER A 171 -12.46 -15.07 -13.05
C SER A 171 -11.29 -16.08 -12.99
N LEU A 172 -10.31 -15.81 -12.11
CA LEU A 172 -9.13 -16.66 -11.93
C LEU A 172 -9.48 -18.14 -11.68
N SER A 173 -10.56 -18.40 -10.94
CA SER A 173 -11.03 -19.75 -10.64
C SER A 173 -11.54 -20.50 -11.89
N LYS A 174 -12.37 -19.84 -12.70
CA LYS A 174 -12.85 -20.42 -13.97
C LYS A 174 -11.73 -20.58 -15.00
N LEU A 175 -10.78 -19.65 -15.01
CA LEU A 175 -9.60 -19.72 -15.87
C LEU A 175 -8.76 -20.97 -15.54
N ALA A 176 -8.59 -21.25 -14.26
CA ALA A 176 -7.93 -22.44 -13.77
C ALA A 176 -8.66 -23.73 -14.19
N GLU A 177 -9.99 -23.77 -14.05
CA GLU A 177 -10.79 -24.92 -14.50
C GLU A 177 -10.68 -25.15 -16.02
N MET A 178 -10.66 -24.06 -16.81
CA MET A 178 -10.46 -24.14 -18.25
C MET A 178 -9.08 -24.69 -18.61
N ALA A 179 -8.03 -24.26 -17.89
CA ALA A 179 -6.69 -24.79 -18.06
C ALA A 179 -6.58 -26.26 -17.65
N ASP A 180 -7.29 -26.69 -16.60
CA ASP A 180 -7.36 -28.10 -16.21
C ASP A 180 -7.89 -28.97 -17.35
N ARG A 181 -8.99 -28.53 -17.99
CA ARG A 181 -9.56 -29.23 -19.15
C ARG A 181 -8.54 -29.30 -20.29
N MET A 182 -7.87 -28.19 -20.60
CA MET A 182 -6.83 -28.16 -21.64
C MET A 182 -5.64 -29.08 -21.31
N HIS A 183 -5.26 -29.17 -20.03
CA HIS A 183 -4.19 -30.04 -19.55
C HIS A 183 -4.56 -31.52 -19.72
N GLU A 184 -5.82 -31.89 -19.47
CA GLU A 184 -6.36 -33.24 -19.70
C GLU A 184 -6.32 -33.64 -21.19
N TYR A 185 -6.68 -32.72 -22.11
CA TYR A 185 -6.62 -32.99 -23.56
C TYR A 185 -5.19 -33.20 -24.07
N ASN A 186 -4.23 -32.40 -23.60
CA ASN A 186 -2.84 -32.46 -24.07
C ASN A 186 -2.12 -33.74 -23.59
N PHE A 187 -2.49 -34.29 -22.43
CA PHE A 187 -1.98 -35.59 -21.96
C PHE A 187 -2.71 -36.80 -22.58
N GLY A 188 -3.99 -36.65 -22.94
CA GLY A 188 -4.80 -37.71 -23.56
C GLY A 188 -4.37 -38.08 -24.98
N GLU A 189 -3.93 -37.12 -25.80
CA GLU A 189 -3.49 -37.40 -27.17
C GLU A 189 -2.10 -38.08 -27.19
N VAL A 190 -1.20 -37.69 -26.27
CA VAL A 190 0.16 -38.26 -26.17
C VAL A 190 0.15 -39.70 -25.65
N THR A 191 -0.82 -40.07 -24.81
CA THR A 191 -1.00 -41.46 -24.35
C THR A 191 -1.59 -42.37 -25.43
N ALA A 192 -2.52 -41.87 -26.25
CA ALA A 192 -3.07 -42.61 -27.38
C ALA A 192 -2.05 -42.85 -28.51
N VAL A 193 -1.20 -41.85 -28.81
CA VAL A 193 -0.14 -41.99 -29.84
C VAL A 193 0.99 -42.92 -29.39
N LYS A 194 1.31 -42.98 -28.09
CA LYS A 194 2.29 -43.96 -27.57
C LYS A 194 1.76 -45.39 -27.60
N ALA A 195 0.48 -45.61 -27.31
CA ALA A 195 -0.14 -46.93 -27.39
C ALA A 195 -0.18 -47.46 -28.84
N SER A 196 -0.48 -46.60 -29.81
CA SER A 196 -0.56 -46.98 -31.22
C SER A 196 0.80 -47.18 -31.91
N LYS A 197 1.91 -46.72 -31.32
CA LYS A 197 3.26 -46.93 -31.86
C LYS A 197 3.93 -48.22 -31.39
N LEU A 198 3.44 -48.86 -30.33
CA LEU A 198 3.99 -50.12 -29.81
C LEU A 198 3.49 -51.37 -30.57
N GLU A 199 2.40 -51.26 -31.35
CA GLU A 199 1.79 -52.42 -32.03
C GLU A 199 2.27 -52.65 -33.49
N SER A 200 3.30 -51.93 -33.97
CA SER A 200 3.74 -52.04 -35.38
C SER A 200 5.12 -52.70 -35.61
N CYS A 201 5.72 -53.33 -34.61
CA CYS A 201 6.99 -54.05 -34.77
C CYS A 201 7.02 -55.37 -34.00
N THR A 202 6.25 -56.35 -34.47
CA THR A 202 6.62 -57.77 -34.39
C THR A 202 6.03 -58.45 -35.62
N SER A 203 6.82 -58.52 -36.69
CA SER A 203 6.62 -59.45 -37.79
C SER A 203 7.84 -60.32 -37.93
#